data_AF-A0AA85B622-F1
#
_entry.id   AF-A0AA85B622-F1
#
_cell.length_a   1.000
_cell.length_b   1.000
_cell.length_c   1.000
_cell.angle_alpha   90.00
_cell.angle_beta   90.00
_cell.angle_gamma   90.00
#
_symmetry.space_group_name_H-M   'P 1'
#
loop_
_entity.id
_entity.type
_entity.pdbx_description
1 polymer ?
#
loop_
_entity_poly.entity_id
_entity_poly.type
_entity_poly.pdbx_seq_one_letter_code
_entity_poly.pdbx_strand_id
1 'polypeptide(L)'
;MSDLIFPIPLSQYFQNAELERLKLARAAEIAYIKEKNELALKYKEDETEIEKSRFISMVNALGADTLRAMATAESDHNLSMLNALGLQSTLITDGTTPVNLLTTAHGLIGSVFKGSSRKRTSDVLDDVDGK
;
A
#
# COMPACT_ATOMS: atom_id res chain seq x y z
N MET A 1 -27.33 -70.04 3.82
CA MET A 1 -28.17 -69.06 4.53
C MET A 1 -27.91 -67.73 3.85
N SER A 2 -28.81 -67.37 2.95
CA SER A 2 -28.70 -66.25 2.01
C SER A 2 -28.74 -64.92 2.76
N ASP A 3 -27.70 -64.13 2.57
CA ASP A 3 -27.57 -62.78 3.10
C ASP A 3 -28.81 -61.94 2.80
N LEU A 4 -29.39 -61.41 3.86
CA LEU A 4 -30.54 -60.51 3.85
C LEU A 4 -30.05 -59.13 3.35
N ILE A 5 -29.85 -58.99 2.04
CA ILE A 5 -29.64 -57.68 1.41
C ILE A 5 -31.00 -56.99 1.41
N PHE A 6 -31.29 -56.27 2.49
CA PHE A 6 -32.43 -55.36 2.54
C PHE A 6 -32.24 -54.30 1.45
N PRO A 7 -33.13 -54.21 0.44
CA PRO A 7 -32.98 -53.22 -0.61
C PRO A 7 -33.12 -51.84 0.00
N ILE A 8 -32.04 -51.07 -0.05
CA ILE A 8 -32.02 -49.66 0.31
C ILE A 8 -33.08 -48.97 -0.56
N PRO A 9 -34.01 -48.18 0.00
CA PRO A 9 -35.07 -47.56 -0.78
C PRO A 9 -34.47 -46.70 -1.90
N LEU A 10 -35.03 -46.81 -3.12
CA LEU A 10 -34.52 -46.17 -4.33
C LEU A 10 -34.27 -44.65 -4.15
N SER A 11 -35.09 -43.99 -3.33
CA SER A 11 -34.88 -42.60 -2.90
C SER A 11 -33.51 -42.37 -2.28
N GLN A 12 -33.07 -43.23 -1.36
CA GLN A 12 -31.77 -43.11 -0.68
C GLN A 12 -30.60 -43.30 -1.66
N TYR A 13 -30.75 -44.20 -2.64
CA TYR A 13 -29.74 -44.40 -3.68
C TYR A 13 -29.56 -43.14 -4.54
N PHE A 14 -30.67 -42.50 -4.95
CA PHE A 14 -30.61 -41.24 -5.69
C PHE A 14 -30.01 -40.09 -4.86
N GLN A 15 -30.38 -39.97 -3.58
CA GLN A 15 -29.79 -38.96 -2.69
C GLN A 15 -28.27 -39.15 -2.55
N ASN A 16 -27.81 -40.39 -2.39
CA ASN A 16 -26.39 -40.70 -2.28
C ASN A 16 -25.64 -40.43 -3.60
N ALA A 17 -26.22 -40.80 -4.75
CA ALA A 17 -25.62 -40.55 -6.06
C ALA A 17 -25.51 -39.05 -6.37
N GLU A 18 -26.54 -38.27 -6.04
CA GLU A 18 -26.51 -36.80 -6.21
C GLU A 18 -25.50 -36.15 -5.26
N LEU A 19 -25.39 -36.63 -4.02
CA LEU A 19 -24.41 -36.17 -3.05
C LEU A 19 -22.98 -36.46 -3.54
N GLU A 20 -22.71 -37.65 -4.06
CA GLU A 20 -21.41 -38.01 -4.64
C GLU A 20 -21.07 -37.15 -5.86
N ARG A 21 -22.05 -36.88 -6.74
CA ARG A 21 -21.86 -35.95 -7.86
C ARG A 21 -21.49 -34.54 -7.39
N LEU A 22 -22.18 -34.03 -6.38
CA LEU A 22 -21.92 -32.70 -5.80
C LEU A 22 -20.54 -32.64 -5.12
N LYS A 23 -20.14 -33.70 -4.41
CA LYS A 23 -18.80 -33.80 -3.81
C LYS A 23 -17.71 -33.75 -4.87
N LEU A 24 -17.87 -34.51 -5.96
CA LEU A 24 -16.87 -34.60 -7.02
C LEU A 24 -16.72 -33.26 -7.75
N ALA A 25 -17.84 -32.58 -8.02
CA ALA A 25 -17.84 -31.22 -8.56
C ALA A 25 -17.15 -30.22 -7.61
N ARG A 26 -17.45 -30.27 -6.30
CA ARG A 26 -16.78 -29.42 -5.31
C ARG A 26 -15.30 -29.72 -5.16
N ALA A 27 -14.90 -30.99 -5.20
CA ALA A 27 -13.50 -31.38 -5.09
C ALA A 27 -12.68 -30.82 -6.26
N ALA A 28 -13.23 -30.87 -7.47
CA ALA A 28 -12.62 -30.26 -8.64
C ALA A 28 -12.51 -28.73 -8.50
N GLU A 29 -13.56 -28.07 -8.01
CA GLU A 29 -13.55 -26.62 -7.78
C GLU A 29 -12.52 -26.21 -6.72
N ILE A 30 -12.45 -26.94 -5.60
CA ILE A 30 -11.46 -26.69 -4.54
C ILE A 30 -10.04 -26.86 -5.07
N ALA A 31 -9.79 -27.91 -5.87
CA ALA A 31 -8.49 -28.15 -6.47
C ALA A 31 -8.09 -26.98 -7.40
N TYR A 32 -9.01 -26.54 -8.25
CA TYR A 32 -8.79 -25.41 -9.15
C TYR A 32 -8.49 -24.11 -8.40
N ILE A 33 -9.28 -23.77 -7.37
CA ILE A 33 -9.06 -22.58 -6.54
C ILE A 33 -7.71 -22.66 -5.84
N LYS A 34 -7.35 -23.83 -5.31
CA LYS A 34 -6.06 -24.03 -4.64
C LYS A 34 -4.89 -23.80 -5.59
N GLU A 35 -4.93 -24.41 -6.77
CA GLU A 35 -3.88 -24.24 -7.79
C GLU A 35 -3.78 -22.79 -8.26
N LYS A 36 -4.92 -22.12 -8.47
CA LYS A 36 -4.96 -20.68 -8.80
C LYS A 36 -4.34 -19.82 -7.71
N ASN A 37 -4.63 -20.11 -6.44
CA ASN A 37 -4.06 -19.36 -5.31
C ASN A 37 -2.55 -19.61 -5.17
N GLU A 38 -2.10 -20.85 -5.35
CA GLU A 38 -0.67 -21.18 -5.35
C GLU A 38 0.07 -20.47 -6.48
N LEU A 39 -0.52 -20.41 -7.68
CA LEU A 39 0.05 -19.65 -8.80
C LEU A 39 0.10 -18.15 -8.49
N ALA A 40 -0.96 -17.59 -7.92
CA ALA A 40 -1.01 -16.18 -7.55
C ALA A 40 0.04 -15.85 -6.46
N LEU A 41 0.24 -16.74 -5.50
CA LEU A 41 1.26 -16.58 -4.47
C LEU A 41 2.66 -16.58 -5.07
N LYS A 42 2.99 -17.56 -5.91
CA LYS A 42 4.28 -17.63 -6.62
C LYS A 42 4.54 -16.39 -7.45
N TYR A 43 3.55 -15.95 -8.22
CA TYR A 43 3.65 -14.73 -9.01
C TYR A 43 3.95 -13.51 -8.13
N LYS A 44 3.29 -13.39 -6.97
CA LYS A 44 3.53 -12.30 -6.03
C LYS A 44 4.90 -12.39 -5.36
N GLU A 45 5.36 -13.59 -5.02
CA GLU A 45 6.71 -13.82 -4.51
C GLU A 45 7.76 -13.37 -5.53
N ASP A 46 7.64 -13.80 -6.78
CA ASP A 46 8.55 -13.42 -7.87
C ASP A 46 8.53 -11.90 -8.11
N GLU A 47 7.34 -11.29 -8.14
CA GLU A 47 7.16 -9.84 -8.27
C GLU A 47 7.89 -9.09 -7.14
N THR A 48 7.72 -9.55 -5.88
CA THR A 48 8.40 -8.94 -4.74
C THR A 48 9.92 -9.13 -4.77
N GLU A 49 10.41 -10.28 -5.25
CA GLU A 49 11.84 -10.53 -5.34
C GLU A 49 12.51 -9.66 -6.40
N ILE A 50 11.84 -9.49 -7.55
CA ILE A 50 12.26 -8.54 -8.58
C ILE A 50 12.31 -7.13 -7.99
N GLU A 51 11.27 -6.68 -7.30
CA GLU A 51 11.25 -5.32 -6.74
C GLU A 51 12.31 -5.11 -5.66
N LYS A 52 12.57 -6.10 -4.79
CA LYS A 52 13.68 -6.04 -3.83
C LYS A 52 15.02 -5.89 -4.55
N SER A 53 15.28 -6.73 -5.55
CA SER A 53 16.55 -6.70 -6.29
C SER A 53 16.77 -5.36 -7.01
N ARG A 54 15.69 -4.81 -7.59
CA ARG A 54 15.67 -3.49 -8.22
C ARG A 54 15.96 -2.39 -7.21
N PHE A 55 15.29 -2.42 -6.05
CA PHE A 55 15.47 -1.45 -4.99
C PHE A 55 16.90 -1.47 -4.43
N ILE A 56 17.44 -2.65 -4.13
CA ILE A 56 18.82 -2.81 -3.66
C ILE A 56 19.80 -2.29 -4.70
N SER A 57 19.61 -2.61 -5.98
CA SER A 57 20.46 -2.10 -7.06
C SER A 57 20.44 -0.58 -7.15
N MET A 58 19.27 0.03 -6.98
CA MET A 58 19.10 1.49 -6.99
C MET A 58 19.79 2.15 -5.79
N VAL A 59 19.61 1.60 -4.59
CA VAL A 59 20.26 2.08 -3.36
C VAL A 59 21.79 1.96 -3.46
N ASN A 60 22.28 0.83 -3.97
CA ASN A 60 23.72 0.59 -4.16
C ASN A 60 24.33 1.53 -5.20
N ALA A 61 23.61 1.80 -6.29
CA ALA A 61 24.07 2.73 -7.33
C ALA A 61 24.16 4.17 -6.82
N LEU A 62 23.27 4.58 -5.91
CA LEU A 62 23.28 5.91 -5.31
C LEU A 62 24.40 6.05 -4.26
N GLY A 63 24.65 4.98 -3.49
CA GLY A 63 25.72 4.90 -2.50
C GLY A 63 25.35 5.53 -1.15
N ALA A 64 25.90 4.97 -0.06
CA ALA A 64 25.59 5.38 1.31
C ALA A 64 25.97 6.83 1.63
N ASP A 65 27.06 7.33 1.03
CA ASP A 65 27.52 8.70 1.25
C ASP A 65 26.61 9.74 0.59
N THR A 66 26.14 9.46 -0.63
CA THR A 66 25.17 10.30 -1.34
C THR A 66 23.83 10.32 -0.62
N LEU A 67 23.35 9.15 -0.18
CA LEU A 67 22.12 9.03 0.62
C LEU A 67 22.22 9.81 1.92
N ARG A 68 23.36 9.75 2.62
CA ARG A 68 23.61 10.54 3.83
C ARG A 68 23.60 12.04 3.51
N ALA A 69 24.30 12.46 2.47
CA ALA A 69 24.37 13.86 2.06
C ALA A 69 22.97 14.42 1.70
N MET A 70 22.15 13.63 0.97
CA MET A 70 20.77 13.98 0.64
C MET A 70 19.87 14.03 1.88
N ALA A 71 20.06 13.11 2.84
CA ALA A 71 19.29 13.05 4.08
C ALA A 71 19.62 14.22 5.05
N THR A 72 20.86 14.68 5.05
CA THR A 72 21.33 15.81 5.87
C THR A 72 21.12 17.17 5.23
N ALA A 73 20.82 17.20 3.93
CA ALA A 73 20.48 18.42 3.22
C ALA A 73 19.10 18.94 3.67
N GLU A 74 18.88 20.24 3.46
CA GLU A 74 17.66 20.94 3.84
C GLU A 74 16.38 20.19 3.39
N SER A 75 15.27 20.34 4.12
CA SER A 75 14.10 19.44 4.10
C SER A 75 13.55 19.03 2.73
N ASP A 76 13.78 19.84 1.70
CA ASP A 76 13.35 19.58 0.32
C ASP A 76 14.10 18.40 -0.33
N HIS A 77 15.32 18.09 0.11
CA HIS A 77 16.16 17.04 -0.48
C HIS A 77 15.71 15.64 -0.05
N ASN A 78 15.09 15.52 1.13
CA ASN A 78 14.47 14.27 1.60
C ASN A 78 13.31 13.82 0.70
N LEU A 79 12.56 14.77 0.15
CA LEU A 79 11.47 14.49 -0.79
C LEU A 79 12.02 14.03 -2.16
N SER A 80 13.08 14.67 -2.64
CA SER A 80 13.78 14.26 -3.86
C SER A 80 14.36 12.85 -3.73
N MET A 81 14.92 12.51 -2.57
CA MET A 81 15.42 11.17 -2.26
C MET A 81 14.29 10.12 -2.26
N LEU A 82 13.16 10.40 -1.59
CA LEU A 82 12.00 9.49 -1.57
C LEU A 82 11.45 9.25 -2.98
N ASN A 83 11.38 10.31 -3.81
CA ASN A 83 10.96 10.22 -5.20
C ASN A 83 11.97 9.42 -6.06
N ALA A 84 13.26 9.67 -5.89
CA ALA A 84 14.33 8.95 -6.59
C ALA A 84 14.33 7.45 -6.27
N LEU A 85 13.98 7.08 -5.03
CA LEU A 85 13.83 5.69 -4.59
C LEU A 85 12.47 5.08 -4.98
N GLY A 86 11.58 5.83 -5.63
CA GLY A 86 10.23 5.39 -6.01
C GLY A 86 9.31 5.14 -4.81
N LEU A 87 9.66 5.65 -3.63
CA LEU A 87 8.91 5.42 -2.39
C LEU A 87 7.75 6.43 -2.31
N GLN A 88 6.53 5.90 -2.31
CA GLN A 88 5.32 6.69 -2.02
C GLN A 88 5.32 7.02 -0.52
N SER A 89 5.80 8.21 -0.17
CA SER A 89 5.81 8.70 1.21
C SER A 89 4.37 8.76 1.71
N THR A 90 3.95 7.81 2.54
CA THR A 90 2.58 7.70 3.03
C THR A 90 2.63 7.73 4.55
N LEU A 91 2.13 8.81 5.17
CA LEU A 91 1.94 8.90 6.61
C LEU A 91 0.61 8.25 6.93
N ILE A 92 0.67 7.18 7.72
CA ILE A 92 -0.51 6.59 8.34
C ILE A 92 -0.87 7.51 9.50
N THR A 93 -1.75 8.49 9.26
CA THR A 93 -2.07 9.52 10.27
C THR A 93 -3.06 9.05 11.32
N ASP A 94 -3.96 8.11 11.00
CA ASP A 94 -4.93 7.54 11.93
C ASP A 94 -5.71 6.39 11.25
N GLY A 95 -5.11 5.20 11.10
CA GLY A 95 -5.76 3.91 10.79
C GLY A 95 -6.66 3.72 9.55
N THR A 96 -7.18 4.77 8.92
CA THR A 96 -8.32 4.70 7.98
C THR A 96 -8.09 5.50 6.70
N THR A 97 -7.22 6.51 6.70
CA THR A 97 -6.85 7.23 5.48
C THR A 97 -5.33 7.42 5.40
N PRO A 98 -4.62 6.66 4.54
CA PRO A 98 -3.21 6.92 4.28
C PRO A 98 -3.05 8.28 3.59
N VAL A 99 -2.34 9.22 4.21
CA VAL A 99 -2.04 10.54 3.63
C VAL A 99 -0.71 10.45 2.89
N ASN A 100 -0.71 10.79 1.59
CA ASN A 100 0.54 10.88 0.83
C ASN A 100 1.31 12.14 1.28
N LEU A 101 2.39 11.94 2.02
CA LEU A 101 3.25 13.00 2.53
C LEU A 101 3.98 13.74 1.43
N LEU A 102 4.27 13.09 0.29
CA LEU A 102 4.99 13.72 -0.79
C LEU A 102 4.12 14.84 -1.39
N THR A 103 2.84 14.59 -1.63
CA THR A 103 1.90 15.61 -2.11
C THR A 103 1.51 16.61 -1.02
N THR A 104 1.38 16.15 0.24
CA THR A 104 0.97 16.99 1.37
C THR A 104 2.06 17.97 1.81
N ALA A 105 3.34 17.57 1.77
CA ALA A 105 4.47 18.44 2.09
C ALA A 105 4.57 19.64 1.13
N HIS A 106 4.29 19.46 -0.17
CA HIS A 106 4.26 20.57 -1.14
C HIS A 106 3.20 21.64 -0.78
N GLY A 107 2.06 21.24 -0.21
CA GLY A 107 1.01 22.17 0.26
C GLY A 107 1.36 22.89 1.57
N LEU A 108 2.12 22.23 2.46
CA LEU A 108 2.51 22.77 3.77
C LEU A 108 3.78 23.64 3.71
N ILE A 109 4.81 23.25 2.95
CA ILE A 109 6.06 24.01 2.80
C ILE A 109 5.80 25.43 2.26
N GLY A 110 4.87 25.58 1.30
CA GLY A 110 4.48 26.90 0.78
C GLY A 110 3.73 27.80 1.78
N SER A 111 3.13 27.22 2.83
CA SER A 111 2.37 27.96 3.85
C SER A 111 3.25 28.38 5.03
N VAL A 112 4.19 27.53 5.43
CA VAL A 112 5.11 27.81 6.56
C VAL A 112 6.08 28.96 6.23
N PHE A 113 6.55 29.06 4.98
CA PHE A 113 7.45 30.16 4.56
C PHE A 113 6.75 31.50 4.27
N LYS A 114 5.43 31.54 4.08
CA LYS A 114 4.68 32.78 3.79
C LYS A 114 4.28 33.58 5.05
N GLY A 115 4.60 33.06 6.24
CA GLY A 115 4.19 33.64 7.52
C GLY A 115 5.07 34.75 8.11
N SER A 116 6.28 35.01 7.59
CA SER A 116 7.27 35.86 8.28
C SER A 116 7.51 37.26 7.72
N SER A 117 6.84 37.70 6.65
CA SER A 117 7.06 39.05 6.09
C SER A 117 5.77 39.89 6.07
N ARG A 118 5.47 40.54 7.20
CA ARG A 118 4.70 41.79 7.22
C ARG A 118 5.52 42.86 7.91
N LYS A 119 6.43 43.45 7.14
CA LYS A 119 7.02 44.77 7.37
C LYS A 119 5.86 45.79 7.39
N ARG A 120 5.43 46.26 8.57
CA ARG A 120 4.63 47.49 8.70
C ARG A 120 5.54 48.66 9.02
N THR A 121 6.20 49.16 7.99
CA THR A 121 6.46 50.61 7.81
C THR A 121 5.24 51.07 7.01
N SER A 122 4.44 52.08 7.36
CA SER A 122 4.73 53.39 7.92
C SER A 122 3.37 54.05 8.19
N ASP A 123 3.11 54.54 9.38
CA ASP A 123 2.11 55.58 9.63
C ASP A 123 2.71 56.53 10.67
N VAL A 124 3.33 57.60 10.18
CA VAL A 124 3.82 58.75 10.95
C VAL A 124 3.18 59.97 10.29
N LEU A 125 2.60 60.84 11.15
CA LEU A 125 1.87 62.10 10.91
C LEU A 125 0.35 61.87 10.71
N ASP A 126 -0.57 62.39 11.51
CA ASP A 126 -0.63 63.71 12.15
C ASP A 126 -1.30 63.67 13.55
N ASP A 127 -0.60 64.11 14.60
CA ASP A 127 -1.24 64.62 15.81
C ASP A 127 -1.29 66.15 15.69
N VAL A 128 -2.44 66.64 15.25
CA VAL A 128 -2.78 68.07 15.23
C VAL A 128 -3.16 68.49 16.65
N ASP A 129 -2.33 69.39 17.17
CA ASP A 129 -2.51 70.33 18.26
C ASP A 129 -3.95 70.52 18.79
N GLY A 130 -4.11 70.29 20.10
CA GLY A 130 -5.36 70.40 20.83
C GLY A 130 -5.14 70.93 22.25
N LYS A 131 -5.04 72.27 22.33
CA LYS A 131 -5.05 73.16 23.52
C LYS A 131 -3.75 73.34 24.31
#